data_AF-A0A679FJB2-F1
#
_entry.id   AF-A0A679FJB2-F1
#
_cell.length_a   1.000
_cell.length_b   1.000
_cell.length_c   1.000
_cell.angle_alpha   90.00
_cell.angle_beta   90.00
_cell.angle_gamma   90.00
#
_symmetry.space_group_name_H-M   'P 1'
#
loop_
_entity.id
_entity.type
_entity.pdbx_description
1 polymer ?
#
loop_
_entity_poly.entity_id
_entity_poly.type
_entity_poly.pdbx_seq_one_letter_code
_entity_poly.pdbx_strand_id
1 'polypeptide(L)' 'MTHEKMILAIVTTKGETVAGGAPIFLCQTNEEMVRIAANLEAILDGIAHELSEGLLIIVKH' A
#
# COMPACT_ATOMS: atom_id res chain seq x y z
N MET A 1 12.03 -21.12 -7.45
CA MET A 1 10.64 -20.65 -7.27
C MET A 1 10.61 -19.25 -7.84
N THR A 2 9.82 -18.99 -8.87
CA THR A 2 9.61 -17.63 -9.39
C THR A 2 8.93 -16.83 -8.28
N HIS A 3 9.52 -15.71 -7.85
CA HIS A 3 8.86 -14.79 -6.93
C HIS A 3 7.57 -14.30 -7.63
N GLU A 4 6.40 -14.71 -7.12
CA GLU A 4 5.13 -14.23 -7.65
C GLU A 4 4.99 -12.76 -7.29
N LYS A 5 4.96 -11.90 -8.32
CA LYS A 5 4.67 -10.49 -8.13
C LYS A 5 3.24 -10.36 -7.60
N MET A 6 3.10 -9.80 -6.41
CA MET A 6 1.80 -9.65 -5.76
C MET A 6 1.67 -8.31 -5.04
N ILE A 7 0.43 -7.80 -4.97
CA ILE A 7 0.06 -6.68 -4.12
C ILE A 7 -0.17 -7.23 -2.72
N LEU A 8 0.56 -6.68 -1.75
CA LEU A 8 0.55 -7.10 -0.35
C LEU A 8 -0.39 -6.24 0.51
N ALA A 9 -0.53 -4.96 0.20
CA ALA A 9 -1.40 -4.03 0.90
C ALA A 9 -1.70 -2.79 0.05
N ILE A 10 -2.78 -2.09 0.41
CA ILE A 10 -3.20 -0.82 -0.17
C ILE A 10 -3.24 0.21 0.95
N VAL A 11 -2.67 1.40 0.74
CA VAL A 11 -2.70 2.52 1.68
C VAL A 11 -3.25 3.74 0.94
N THR A 12 -4.35 4.32 1.42
CA THR A 12 -5.04 5.39 0.68
C THR A 12 -5.66 6.43 1.58
N THR A 13 -5.82 7.66 1.07
CA THR A 13 -6.67 8.71 1.67
C THR A 13 -8.08 8.78 1.05
N LYS A 14 -8.37 7.94 0.04
CA LYS A 14 -9.61 7.92 -0.76
C LYS A 14 -10.25 6.53 -0.76
N GLY A 15 -10.87 6.15 0.36
CA GLY A 15 -11.43 4.81 0.58
C GLY A 15 -12.46 4.36 -0.47
N GLU A 16 -13.13 5.31 -1.12
CA GLU A 16 -14.10 5.08 -2.19
C GLU A 16 -13.49 4.60 -3.52
N THR A 17 -12.18 4.78 -3.69
CA THR A 17 -11.46 4.42 -4.93
C THR A 17 -10.91 2.99 -4.91
N VAL A 18 -11.06 2.29 -3.78
CA VAL A 18 -10.48 0.96 -3.55
C VAL A 18 -11.56 -0.03 -3.11
N ALA A 19 -11.42 -1.28 -3.54
CA ALA A 19 -12.29 -2.38 -3.16
C ALA A 19 -11.44 -3.58 -2.70
N GLY A 20 -12.09 -4.63 -2.18
CA GLY A 20 -11.40 -5.80 -1.63
C GLY A 20 -10.42 -6.46 -2.61
N GLY A 21 -9.39 -7.11 -2.07
CA GLY A 21 -8.35 -7.82 -2.84
C GLY A 21 -6.99 -7.86 -2.16
N ALA A 22 -6.74 -6.92 -1.23
CA ALA A 22 -5.61 -6.89 -0.31
C ALA A 22 -6.03 -6.15 0.99
N PRO A 23 -5.27 -6.24 2.08
CA PRO A 23 -5.46 -5.38 3.26
C PRO A 23 -5.45 -3.89 2.86
N ILE A 24 -6.45 -3.14 3.32
CA ILE A 24 -6.62 -1.70 3.02
C ILE A 24 -6.42 -0.88 4.29
N PHE A 25 -5.55 0.11 4.22
CA PHE A 25 -5.28 1.09 5.28
C PHE A 25 -5.76 2.46 4.84
N LEU A 26 -6.91 2.88 5.36
CA LEU A 26 -7.47 4.21 5.11
C LEU A 26 -6.84 5.23 6.05
N CYS A 27 -6.23 6.26 5.48
CA CYS A 27 -5.50 7.33 6.18
C CYS A 27 -6.27 8.64 6.10
N GLN A 28 -6.10 9.50 7.10
CA GLN A 28 -6.72 10.83 7.13
C GLN A 28 -5.87 11.88 6.43
N THR A 29 -4.54 11.69 6.36
CA THR A 29 -3.63 12.63 5.71
C THR A 29 -2.57 11.92 4.87
N ASN A 30 -1.91 12.68 3.98
CA ASN A 30 -0.82 12.16 3.16
C ASN A 30 0.40 11.79 4.03
N GLU A 31 0.67 12.53 5.11
CA GLU A 31 1.74 12.21 6.05
C GLU A 31 1.50 10.88 6.76
N GLU A 32 0.25 10.61 7.16
CA GLU A 32 -0.13 9.31 7.73
C GLU A 32 0.03 8.18 6.71
N MET A 33 -0.41 8.41 5.46
CA MET A 33 -0.27 7.45 4.36
C MET A 33 1.19 7.07 4.11
N VAL A 34 2.10 8.05 4.05
CA VAL A 34 3.54 7.82 3.89
C VAL A 34 4.12 7.07 5.10
N ARG A 35 3.73 7.45 6.33
CA ARG A 35 4.19 6.76 7.55
C ARG A 35 3.75 5.29 7.59
N ILE A 36 2.49 5.02 7.25
CA ILE A 36 1.96 3.65 7.20
C ILE A 36 2.65 2.84 6.10
N ALA A 37 2.82 3.41 4.91
CA ALA A 37 3.52 2.73 3.82
C ALA A 37 4.96 2.35 4.20
N ALA A 38 5.73 3.27 4.78
CA ALA A 38 7.11 3.01 5.23
C ALA A 38 7.18 1.90 6.29
N ASN A 39 6.22 1.87 7.22
CA ASN A 39 6.12 0.78 8.19
C ASN A 39 5.82 -0.57 7.51
N LEU A 40 4.90 -0.58 6.53
CA LEU A 40 4.53 -1.78 5.81
C LEU A 40 5.67 -2.30 4.92
N GLU A 41 6.47 -1.43 4.30
CA GLU A 41 7.69 -1.82 3.58
C GLU A 41 8.63 -2.61 4.49
N ALA A 42 8.89 -2.09 5.69
CA ALA A 42 9.77 -2.74 6.68
C ALA A 42 9.19 -4.06 7.23
N ILE A 43 7.88 -4.13 7.47
CA ILE A 43 7.22 -5.31 8.05
C ILE A 43 7.07 -6.44 7.02
N LEU A 44 6.70 -6.10 5.79
CA LEU A 44 6.35 -7.08 4.76
C LEU A 44 7.54 -7.46 3.87
N ASP A 45 8.69 -6.78 4.06
CA ASP A 45 9.82 -6.87 3.15
C ASP A 45 9.32 -6.62 1.71
N GLY A 46 8.61 -5.50 1.57
CA GLY A 46 7.90 -5.07 0.37
C GLY A 46 8.33 -3.67 -0.05
N ILE A 47 7.86 -3.24 -1.22
CA ILE A 47 8.19 -1.92 -1.76
C ILE A 47 6.91 -1.13 -1.97
N ALA A 48 6.87 0.10 -1.47
CA ALA A 48 5.76 1.01 -1.68
C ALA A 48 5.87 1.66 -3.06
N HIS A 49 4.76 1.65 -3.79
CA HIS A 49 4.61 2.36 -5.06
C HIS A 49 3.39 3.27 -4.99
N GLU A 50 3.56 4.52 -5.39
CA GLU A 50 2.44 5.39 -5.68
C GLU A 50 1.78 4.96 -6.99
N LEU A 51 0.50 4.63 -6.91
CA LEU A 51 -0.30 4.25 -8.08
C LEU A 51 -1.05 5.47 -8.64
N SER A 52 -1.47 6.38 -7.75
CA SER A 52 -2.08 7.67 -8.08
C SER A 52 -2.08 8.58 -6.84
N GLU A 53 -2.39 9.86 -7.01
CA GLU A 53 -2.48 10.80 -5.89
C GLU A 53 -3.45 10.31 -4.80
N GLY A 54 -2.91 10.08 -3.60
CA GLY A 54 -3.66 9.56 -2.45
C GLY A 54 -3.84 8.03 -2.44
N LEU A 55 -3.06 7.29 -3.23
CA LEU A 55 -3.11 5.83 -3.30
C LEU A 55 -1.70 5.23 -3.47
N LEU A 56 -1.25 4.51 -2.45
CA LEU A 56 -0.05 3.69 -2.45
C LEU A 56 -0.42 2.21 -2.41
N ILE A 57 0.41 1.38 -3.04
CA ILE A 57 0.37 -0.07 -2.92
C ILE A 57 1.71 -0.60 -2.42
N ILE A 58 1.68 -1.67 -1.64
CA ILE A 58 2.89 -2.40 -1.25
C ILE A 58 2.98 -3.65 -2.13
N VAL A 59 4.11 -3.90 -2.78
CA VAL A 59 4.30 -5.07 -3.66
C VAL A 59 5.51 -5.91 -3.23
N LYS A 60 5.41 -7.23 -3.47
CA LYS A 60 6.56 -8.15 -3.40
C LYS A 60 7.25 -8.16 -4.77
N HIS A 61 8.57 -7.94 -4.79
CA HIS A 61 9.41 -8.05 -5.99
C HIS A 61 10.07 -9.43 -6.09
#